data_AF-A0A3D1ADU7-F1
#
_entry.id   AF-A0A3D1ADU7-F1
#
_cell.length_a   1.000
_cell.length_b   1.000
_cell.length_c   1.000
_cell.angle_alpha   90.00
_cell.angle_beta   90.00
_cell.angle_gamma   90.00
#
_symmetry.space_group_name_H-M   'P 1'
#
loop_
_entity.id
_entity.type
_entity.pdbx_description
1 polymer ?
#
loop_
_entity_poly.entity_id
_entity_poly.type
_entity_poly.pdbx_seq_one_letter_code
_entity_poly.pdbx_strand_id
1 'polypeptide(L)'
;MKSEEIRALFAQFENASAEIESVECWSARELQTLLGYSQWRRFAETIDRAKEACRIAGEDVSYHFADVGKMIIVGKGAEREIHEMLLTRYACYLIAQNGDSRKEQIAFAQNYFAVQTRRAEIIEQRMLDYERV
;
A
#
# COMPACT_ATOMS: atom_id res chain seq x y z
N MET A 1 5.13 -18.10 -9.69
CA MET A 1 5.73 -18.03 -8.33
C MET A 1 5.74 -19.38 -7.63
N LYS A 2 6.86 -19.74 -7.01
CA LYS A 2 6.99 -20.94 -6.16
C LYS A 2 6.41 -20.69 -4.76
N SER A 3 6.00 -21.74 -4.05
CA SER A 3 5.40 -21.62 -2.71
C SER A 3 6.28 -20.89 -1.68
N GLU A 4 7.61 -21.05 -1.76
CA GLU A 4 8.56 -20.37 -0.88
C GLU A 4 8.60 -18.86 -1.15
N GLU A 5 8.56 -18.45 -2.43
CA GLU A 5 8.53 -17.04 -2.83
C GLU A 5 7.24 -16.37 -2.37
N ILE A 6 6.10 -17.06 -2.47
CA ILE A 6 4.80 -16.59 -1.97
C ILE A 6 4.86 -16.36 -0.45
N ARG A 7 5.44 -17.28 0.32
CA ARG A 7 5.59 -17.14 1.78
C ARG A 7 6.54 -15.98 2.14
N ALA A 8 7.65 -15.84 1.41
CA ALA A 8 8.60 -14.76 1.62
C ALA A 8 7.96 -13.40 1.34
N LEU A 9 7.25 -13.25 0.22
CA LEU A 9 6.54 -12.02 -0.11
C LEU A 9 5.44 -11.72 0.91
N PHE A 10 4.67 -12.73 1.34
CA PHE A 10 3.68 -12.54 2.40
C PHE A 10 4.33 -11.94 3.66
N ALA A 11 5.42 -12.52 4.15
CA ALA A 11 6.12 -12.01 5.33
C ALA A 11 6.68 -10.59 5.12
N GLN A 12 7.18 -10.28 3.92
CA GLN A 12 7.65 -8.94 3.59
C GLN A 12 6.52 -7.89 3.58
N PHE A 13 5.34 -8.23 3.06
CA PHE A 13 4.17 -7.34 3.08
C PHE A 13 3.68 -7.06 4.49
N GLU A 14 3.62 -8.08 5.36
CA GLU A 14 3.24 -7.91 6.76
C GLU A 14 4.27 -7.04 7.51
N ASN A 15 5.57 -7.31 7.33
CA ASN A 15 6.64 -6.59 8.02
C ASN A 15 6.83 -5.15 7.54
N ALA A 16 6.40 -4.82 6.32
CA ALA A 16 6.46 -3.46 5.76
C ALA A 16 5.30 -2.56 6.23
N SER A 17 4.30 -3.15 6.90
CA SER A 17 3.21 -2.38 7.49
C SER A 17 3.63 -1.80 8.85
N ALA A 18 3.13 -0.61 9.16
CA ALA A 18 3.28 0.01 10.47
C ALA A 18 1.98 0.70 10.88
N GLU A 19 1.69 0.70 12.18
CA GLU A 19 0.56 1.46 12.72
C GLU A 19 0.97 2.92 12.96
N ILE A 20 0.26 3.85 12.33
CA ILE A 20 0.47 5.29 12.44
C ILE A 20 -0.88 5.91 12.80
N GLU A 21 -0.98 6.53 13.98
CA GLU A 21 -2.25 7.10 14.48
C GLU A 21 -3.41 6.08 14.45
N SER A 22 -3.12 4.83 14.84
CA SER A 22 -4.08 3.71 14.81
C SER A 22 -4.58 3.31 13.41
N VAL A 23 -3.91 3.78 12.36
CA VAL A 23 -4.13 3.37 10.98
C VAL A 23 -2.93 2.58 10.49
N GLU A 24 -3.19 1.39 9.97
CA GLU A 24 -2.15 0.57 9.34
C GLU A 24 -1.76 1.13 7.97
N CYS A 25 -0.47 1.43 7.82
CA CYS A 25 0.10 2.14 6.70
C CYS A 25 1.35 1.44 6.14
N TRP A 26 1.59 1.64 4.84
CA TRP A 26 2.82 1.24 4.15
C TRP A 26 3.53 2.47 3.56
N SER A 27 4.86 2.45 3.55
CA SER A 27 5.63 3.43 2.77
C SER A 27 5.53 3.11 1.28
N ALA A 28 5.20 4.11 0.46
CA ALA A 28 5.19 3.97 -0.99
C ALA A 28 6.56 3.53 -1.56
N ARG A 29 7.67 3.86 -0.89
CA ARG A 29 9.02 3.46 -1.32
C ARG A 29 9.27 1.97 -1.10
N GLU A 30 8.82 1.44 0.03
CA GLU A 30 8.91 0.01 0.31
C GLU A 30 7.96 -0.76 -0.60
N LEU A 31 6.71 -0.29 -0.72
CA LEU A 31 5.71 -0.91 -1.58
C LEU A 31 6.16 -0.95 -3.06
N GLN A 32 6.84 0.08 -3.56
CA GLN A 32 7.46 0.07 -4.89
C GLN A 32 8.32 -1.18 -5.10
N THR A 33 9.17 -1.49 -4.12
CA THR A 33 10.11 -2.61 -4.18
C THR A 33 9.38 -3.94 -4.08
N LEU A 34 8.43 -4.07 -3.16
CA LEU A 34 7.60 -5.27 -3.01
C LEU A 34 6.78 -5.60 -4.25
N LEU A 35 6.31 -4.57 -4.97
CA LEU A 35 5.54 -4.72 -6.20
C LEU A 35 6.43 -4.88 -7.46
N GLY A 36 7.76 -4.97 -7.29
CA GLY A 36 8.68 -5.25 -8.38
C GLY A 36 8.87 -4.09 -9.36
N TYR A 37 8.72 -2.85 -8.91
CA TYR A 37 9.03 -1.66 -9.70
C TYR A 37 10.46 -1.18 -9.43
N SER A 38 11.33 -1.28 -10.43
CA SER A 38 12.72 -0.79 -10.32
C SER A 38 12.84 0.73 -10.42
N GLN A 39 11.90 1.39 -11.09
CA GLN A 39 11.92 2.84 -11.32
C GLN A 39 10.73 3.51 -10.65
N TRP A 40 10.99 4.51 -9.79
CA TRP A 40 9.93 5.27 -9.12
C TRP A 40 8.95 5.90 -10.11
N ARG A 41 9.43 6.47 -11.22
CA ARG A 41 8.56 7.10 -12.23
C ARG A 41 7.43 6.16 -12.70
N ARG A 42 7.73 4.87 -12.91
CA ARG A 42 6.75 3.87 -13.33
C ARG A 42 5.78 3.50 -12.22
N PHE A 43 6.24 3.55 -10.97
CA PHE A 43 5.39 3.31 -9.82
C PHE A 43 4.49 4.51 -9.53
N ALA A 44 5.00 5.74 -9.67
CA ALA A 44 4.24 6.98 -9.56
C ALA A 44 3.09 7.01 -10.58
N GLU A 45 3.32 6.61 -11.83
CA GLU A 45 2.25 6.45 -12.84
C GLU A 45 1.16 5.44 -12.41
N THR A 46 1.48 4.44 -11.58
CA THR A 46 0.49 3.52 -10.99
C THR A 46 -0.23 4.16 -9.80
N ILE A 47 0.49 4.88 -8.94
CA ILE A 47 -0.09 5.63 -7.82
C ILE A 47 -1.10 6.65 -8.34
N ASP A 48 -0.78 7.40 -9.40
CA ASP A 48 -1.68 8.40 -9.97
C ASP A 48 -2.99 7.78 -10.46
N ARG A 49 -2.92 6.60 -11.10
CA ARG A 49 -4.11 5.83 -11.50
C ARG A 49 -4.90 5.31 -10.29
N ALA A 50 -4.21 4.91 -9.21
CA ALA A 50 -4.86 4.48 -7.97
C ALA A 50 -5.55 5.65 -7.23
N LYS A 51 -4.92 6.83 -7.19
CA LYS A 51 -5.51 8.08 -6.67
C LYS A 51 -6.76 8.46 -7.47
N GLU A 52 -6.71 8.31 -8.79
CA GLU A 52 -7.87 8.55 -9.65
C GLU A 52 -9.02 7.57 -9.35
N ALA A 53 -8.73 6.28 -9.21
CA ALA A 53 -9.73 5.28 -8.85
C ALA A 53 -10.35 5.57 -7.46
N CYS A 54 -9.54 5.97 -6.49
CA CYS A 54 -9.98 6.39 -5.16
C CYS A 54 -10.95 7.57 -5.24
N ARG A 55 -10.60 8.61 -6.00
CA ARG A 55 -11.45 9.78 -6.23
C ARG A 55 -12.76 9.43 -6.91
N ILE A 56 -12.73 8.56 -7.93
CA ILE A 56 -13.94 8.11 -8.64
C ILE A 56 -14.85 7.28 -7.71
N ALA A 57 -14.27 6.52 -6.78
CA ALA A 57 -15.02 5.78 -5.77
C ALA A 57 -15.68 6.69 -4.69
N GLY A 58 -15.38 7.99 -4.70
CA GLY A 58 -15.93 8.95 -3.73
C GLY A 58 -15.16 9.04 -2.41
N GLU A 59 -13.99 8.41 -2.34
CA GLU A 59 -13.14 8.38 -1.15
C GLU A 59 -12.17 9.58 -1.11
N ASP A 60 -11.71 9.95 0.10
CA ASP A 60 -10.73 11.01 0.29
C ASP A 60 -9.31 10.52 -0.05
N VAL A 61 -8.79 11.02 -1.17
CA VAL A 61 -7.43 10.71 -1.64
C VAL A 61 -6.36 11.11 -0.61
N SER A 62 -6.55 12.21 0.10
CA SER A 62 -5.55 12.72 1.06
C SER A 62 -5.45 11.87 2.32
N TYR A 63 -6.57 11.26 2.72
CA TYR A 63 -6.61 10.28 3.81
C TYR A 63 -5.88 8.98 3.44
N HIS A 64 -6.05 8.51 2.20
CA HIS A 64 -5.49 7.23 1.75
C HIS A 64 -4.04 7.31 1.24
N PHE A 65 -3.66 8.45 0.67
CA PHE A 65 -2.35 8.69 0.05
C PHE A 65 -1.71 9.93 0.68
N ALA A 66 -1.32 9.81 1.95
CA ALA A 66 -0.79 10.92 2.74
C ALA A 66 0.66 11.21 2.36
N ASP A 67 0.91 12.38 1.76
CA ASP A 67 2.26 12.87 1.47
C ASP A 67 2.92 13.36 2.78
N VAL A 68 3.91 12.62 3.27
CA VAL A 68 4.72 12.98 4.43
C VAL A 68 6.07 13.53 3.96
N GLY A 69 6.27 14.84 4.15
CA GLY A 69 7.52 15.49 3.82
C GLY A 69 8.63 15.02 4.75
N LYS A 70 9.62 14.29 4.23
CA LYS A 70 10.85 13.97 4.97
C LYS A 70 12.03 14.71 4.35
N MET A 71 12.57 15.66 5.09
CA MET A 71 13.82 16.32 4.76
C MET A 71 14.97 15.37 5.09
N ILE A 72 15.79 15.02 4.10
CA ILE A 72 17.04 14.31 4.34
C ILE A 72 18.23 15.14 3.86
N ILE A 73 19.31 15.11 4.64
CA ILE A 73 20.59 15.71 4.25
C ILE A 73 21.26 14.76 3.26
N VAL A 74 21.45 15.22 2.04
CA VAL A 74 22.30 14.55 1.05
C VAL A 74 23.72 15.15 1.10
N GLY A 75 24.71 14.34 0.75
CA GLY A 75 26.13 14.67 0.88
C GLY A 75 26.49 16.06 0.34
N LYS A 76 27.37 16.76 1.07
CA LYS A 76 27.72 18.20 0.94
C LYS A 76 26.69 19.19 1.49
N GLY A 77 25.81 18.78 2.40
CA GLY A 77 24.92 19.70 3.12
C GLY A 77 23.76 20.23 2.27
N ALA A 78 23.49 19.61 1.12
CA ALA A 78 22.28 19.87 0.38
C ALA A 78 21.13 19.10 1.04
N GLU A 79 19.98 19.74 1.24
CA GLU A 79 18.77 19.04 1.66
C GLU A 79 18.01 18.60 0.41
N ARG A 80 17.52 17.36 0.42
CA ARG A 80 16.56 16.89 -0.58
C ARG A 80 15.31 16.47 0.15
N GLU A 81 14.21 17.14 -0.18
CA GLU A 81 12.89 16.66 0.20
C GLU A 81 12.67 15.35 -0.56
N ILE A 82 12.59 14.25 0.18
CA ILE A 82 12.01 13.03 -0.36
C ILE A 82 10.55 13.08 0.05
N HIS A 83 9.68 13.30 -0.95
CA HIS A 83 8.27 12.99 -0.79
C HIS A 83 8.17 11.49 -0.50
N GLU A 84 7.94 11.18 0.77
CA GLU A 84 7.55 9.89 1.27
C GLU A 84 6.03 9.92 1.38
N MET A 85 5.37 8.83 1.01
CA MET A 85 3.91 8.77 0.99
C MET A 85 3.51 7.56 1.81
N LEU A 86 2.62 7.79 2.77
CA LEU A 86 2.00 6.74 3.56
C LEU A 86 0.72 6.32 2.87
N LEU A 87 0.55 5.01 2.75
CA LEU A 87 -0.53 4.37 2.03
C LEU A 87 -1.32 3.52 3.01
N THR A 88 -2.61 3.80 3.17
CA THR A 88 -3.47 2.88 3.92
C THR A 88 -3.62 1.56 3.16
N ARG A 89 -4.15 0.53 3.84
CA ARG A 89 -4.49 -0.75 3.19
C ARG A 89 -5.32 -0.58 1.92
N TYR A 90 -6.27 0.35 1.92
CA TYR A 90 -7.12 0.64 0.76
C TYR A 90 -6.31 1.25 -0.41
N ALA A 91 -5.40 2.19 -0.14
CA ALA A 91 -4.51 2.73 -1.16
C ALA A 91 -3.61 1.64 -1.77
N CYS A 92 -3.03 0.78 -0.94
CA CYS A 92 -2.22 -0.35 -1.39
C CYS A 92 -3.01 -1.31 -2.29
N TYR A 93 -4.27 -1.58 -1.94
CA TYR A 93 -5.18 -2.37 -2.76
C TYR A 93 -5.44 -1.73 -4.14
N LEU A 94 -5.74 -0.44 -4.18
CA LEU A 94 -5.96 0.27 -5.45
C LEU A 94 -4.69 0.33 -6.31
N ILE A 95 -3.51 0.49 -5.70
CA ILE A 95 -2.23 0.42 -6.40
C ILE A 95 -2.02 -0.97 -7.02
N ALA A 96 -2.32 -2.05 -6.28
CA ALA A 96 -2.22 -3.41 -6.81
C ALA A 96 -3.20 -3.65 -7.97
N GLN A 97 -4.43 -3.14 -7.88
CA GLN A 97 -5.42 -3.23 -8.96
C GLN A 97 -5.00 -2.49 -10.23
N ASN A 98 -4.35 -1.33 -10.09
CA ASN A 98 -3.90 -0.50 -11.21
C ASN A 98 -2.47 -0.84 -11.68
N GLY A 99 -1.81 -1.79 -11.03
CA GLY A 99 -0.43 -2.20 -11.33
C GLY A 99 -0.26 -2.92 -12.68
N ASP A 100 1.00 -3.12 -13.08
CA ASP A 100 1.33 -3.90 -14.28
C ASP A 100 1.10 -5.39 -14.03
N SER A 101 -0.01 -5.93 -14.52
CA SER A 101 -0.43 -7.32 -14.34
C SER A 101 0.56 -8.36 -14.88
N ARG A 102 1.54 -7.95 -15.70
CA ARG A 102 2.62 -8.84 -16.17
C ARG A 102 3.65 -9.14 -15.07
N LYS A 103 3.62 -8.42 -13.96
CA LYS A 103 4.48 -8.66 -12.78
C LYS A 103 3.81 -9.66 -11.85
N GLU A 104 4.48 -10.76 -11.53
CA GLU A 104 3.94 -11.75 -10.59
C GLU A 104 3.67 -11.14 -9.20
N GLN A 105 4.49 -10.17 -8.77
CA GLN A 105 4.29 -9.44 -7.51
C GLN A 105 2.99 -8.64 -7.49
N ILE A 106 2.55 -8.09 -8.64
CA ILE A 106 1.26 -7.41 -8.75
C ILE A 106 0.12 -8.41 -8.56
N ALA A 107 0.18 -9.55 -9.25
CA ALA A 107 -0.83 -10.60 -9.11
C ALA A 107 -0.91 -11.14 -7.67
N PHE A 108 0.24 -11.30 -7.01
CA PHE A 108 0.28 -11.65 -5.59
C PHE A 108 -0.38 -10.58 -4.72
N ALA A 109 0.00 -9.30 -4.89
CA ALA A 109 -0.53 -8.20 -4.10
C ALA A 109 -2.05 -8.03 -4.26
N GLN A 110 -2.58 -8.23 -5.47
CA GLN A 110 -4.03 -8.22 -5.73
C GLN A 110 -4.76 -9.25 -4.86
N ASN A 111 -4.24 -10.47 -4.77
CA ASN A 111 -4.80 -11.52 -3.92
C ASN A 111 -4.60 -11.22 -2.43
N TYR A 112 -3.40 -10.79 -2.05
CA TYR A 112 -3.06 -10.47 -0.67
C TYR A 112 -4.00 -9.40 -0.10
N PHE A 113 -4.13 -8.24 -0.76
CA PHE A 113 -4.97 -7.15 -0.27
C PHE A 113 -6.47 -7.46 -0.35
N ALA A 114 -6.92 -8.22 -1.36
CA ALA A 114 -8.32 -8.66 -1.42
C ALA A 114 -8.68 -9.59 -0.25
N VAL A 115 -7.83 -10.57 0.07
CA VAL A 115 -8.06 -11.50 1.18
C VAL A 115 -8.00 -10.79 2.53
N GLN A 116 -7.04 -9.89 2.74
CA GLN A 116 -6.91 -9.20 4.02
C GLN A 116 -8.08 -8.23 4.27
N THR A 117 -8.52 -7.51 3.24
CA THR A 117 -9.72 -6.65 3.33
C THR A 117 -10.95 -7.47 3.70
N ARG A 118 -11.14 -8.62 3.03
CA ARG A 118 -12.26 -9.52 3.35
C ARG A 118 -12.20 -10.08 4.78
N ARG A 119 -11.01 -10.35 5.31
CA ARG A 119 -10.84 -10.80 6.70
C ARG A 119 -11.21 -9.71 7.69
N ALA A 120 -10.78 -8.47 7.44
CA ALA A 120 -11.11 -7.32 8.28
C ALA A 120 -12.63 -7.09 8.35
N GLU A 121 -13.32 -7.07 7.20
CA GLU A 121 -14.79 -6.93 7.12
C GLU A 121 -15.53 -7.99 7.96
N ILE A 122 -15.07 -9.26 7.91
CA ILE A 122 -15.69 -10.35 8.67
C ILE A 122 -15.49 -10.17 10.18
N ILE A 123 -14.32 -9.67 10.59
CA ILE A 123 -14.02 -9.41 12.01
C ILE A 123 -14.90 -8.26 12.53
N GLU A 124 -14.97 -7.17 11.77
CA GLU A 124 -15.81 -6.01 12.10
C GLU A 124 -17.28 -6.40 12.23
N GLN A 125 -17.82 -7.17 11.27
CA GLN A 125 -19.19 -7.67 11.33
C GLN A 125 -19.45 -8.49 12.60
N ARG A 126 -18.50 -9.36 12.99
CA ARG A 126 -18.62 -10.17 14.21
C ARG A 126 -18.57 -9.33 15.49
N MET A 127 -17.77 -8.26 15.51
CA MET A 127 -17.73 -7.33 16.64
C MET A 127 -19.08 -6.63 16.80
N LEU A 128 -19.63 -6.10 15.70
CA LEU A 128 -20.95 -5.47 15.69
C LEU A 128 -22.07 -6.42 16.12
N ASP A 129 -22.02 -7.69 15.69
CA ASP A 129 -22.99 -8.70 16.08
C ASP A 129 -22.90 -9.02 17.59
N TYR A 130 -21.70 -8.96 18.18
CA TYR A 130 -21.50 -9.17 19.62
C TYR A 130 -22.01 -7.99 20.47
N GLU A 131 -21.84 -6.76 20.00
CA GLU A 131 -22.33 -5.55 20.69
C GLU A 131 -23.87 -5.41 20.68
N ARG A 132 -24.55 -6.17 19.84
CA ARG A 132 -26.03 -6.18 19.71
C ARG A 132 -26.73 -7.17 20.66
N VAL A 133 -25.99 -7.92 21.47
CA VAL A 133 -26.50 -8.90 22.45
C VAL A 133 -26.36 -8.37 23.87
#